data_AF-A0A9E7G4S5-F1
#
_entry.id   AF-A0A9E7G4S5-F1
#
_cell.length_a   1.000
_cell.length_b   1.000
_cell.length_c   1.000
_cell.angle_alpha   90.00
_cell.angle_beta   90.00
_cell.angle_gamma   90.00
#
_symmetry.space_group_name_H-M   'P 1'
#
loop_
_entity.id
_entity.type
_entity.pdbx_description
1 polymer ?
#
loop_
_entity_poly.entity_id
_entity_poly.type
_entity_poly.pdbx_seq_one_letter_code
_entity_poly.pdbx_strand_id
1 'polypeptide(L)'
;VHILPRESLTPVLNVGTLAMIKSGDIKVRPAVERFTQHGVEFVDGRSEEFDAVILATGYKSNVPCWLKETEFFSEKDGFPRRPFPNGWKGGNGLYAVGFTKRGLLGASLDARRIAQDIELRYKATKK
;
A
#
# COMPACT_ATOMS: atom_id res chain seq x y z
N VAL A 1 5.22 -19.87 -6.07
CA VAL A 1 5.87 -19.61 -4.77
C VAL A 1 4.93 -18.70 -3.99
N HIS A 2 4.29 -19.21 -2.94
CA HIS A 2 3.44 -18.42 -2.06
C HIS A 2 4.24 -18.23 -0.77
N ILE A 3 4.82 -17.05 -0.58
CA ILE A 3 5.48 -16.70 0.68
C ILE A 3 4.38 -16.12 1.56
N LEU A 4 4.09 -16.79 2.68
CA LEU A 4 3.09 -16.31 3.64
C LEU A 4 3.48 -14.92 4.14
N PRO A 5 2.56 -13.94 4.15
CA PRO A 5 2.89 -12.59 4.54
C PRO A 5 3.20 -12.54 6.04
N ARG A 6 4.36 -11.96 6.39
CA ARG A 6 4.45 -11.19 7.64
C ARG A 6 3.43 -10.05 7.51
N GLU A 7 2.68 -9.82 8.57
CA GLU A 7 1.44 -9.04 8.56
C GLU A 7 1.51 -7.77 7.67
N SER A 8 0.45 -7.56 6.87
CA SER A 8 0.17 -6.40 6.00
C SER A 8 0.89 -6.27 4.64
N LEU A 9 1.68 -7.26 4.19
CA LEU A 9 2.25 -7.24 2.84
C LEU A 9 1.39 -8.04 1.84
N THR A 10 1.04 -7.41 0.71
CA THR A 10 0.46 -8.14 -0.43
C THR A 10 1.56 -9.02 -1.01
N PRO A 11 1.35 -10.34 -1.16
CA PRO A 11 2.38 -11.24 -1.67
C PRO A 11 2.78 -10.83 -3.10
N VAL A 12 4.08 -10.94 -3.40
CA VAL A 12 4.59 -10.70 -4.76
C VAL A 12 4.10 -11.83 -5.66
N LEU A 13 3.34 -11.47 -6.69
CA LEU A 13 2.87 -12.40 -7.72
C LEU A 13 3.74 -12.20 -8.97
N ASN A 14 4.71 -13.08 -9.16
CA ASN A 14 5.55 -13.09 -10.35
C ASN A 14 5.85 -14.54 -10.76
N VAL A 15 5.63 -14.85 -12.04
CA VAL A 15 6.05 -16.09 -12.67
C VAL A 15 7.37 -15.81 -13.40
N GLY A 16 8.46 -16.45 -12.97
CA GLY A 16 9.77 -16.35 -13.62
C GLY A 16 10.86 -15.76 -12.73
N THR A 17 10.56 -14.82 -11.83
CA THR A 17 11.59 -14.22 -10.95
C THR A 17 12.38 -15.25 -10.15
N LEU A 18 11.73 -16.29 -9.60
CA LEU A 18 12.45 -17.31 -8.85
C LEU A 18 13.45 -18.08 -9.74
N ALA A 19 13.08 -18.36 -10.99
CA ALA A 19 13.97 -19.03 -11.93
C ALA A 19 15.19 -18.16 -12.24
N MET A 20 14.99 -16.86 -12.46
CA MET A 20 16.06 -15.88 -12.69
C MET A 20 16.97 -15.66 -11.47
N ILE A 21 16.41 -15.74 -10.25
CA ILE A 21 17.22 -15.73 -9.02
C ILE A 21 18.09 -17.00 -8.94
N LYS A 22 17.52 -18.16 -9.30
CA LYS A 22 18.23 -19.45 -9.26
C LYS A 22 19.31 -19.56 -10.35
N SER A 23 19.08 -19.03 -11.54
CA SER A 23 20.09 -18.98 -12.61
C SER A 23 21.21 -17.96 -12.34
N GLY A 24 20.96 -16.99 -11.45
CA GLY A 24 21.92 -15.93 -11.12
C GLY A 24 21.75 -14.65 -11.95
N ASP A 25 20.77 -14.62 -12.86
CA ASP A 25 20.44 -13.44 -13.66
C ASP A 25 19.90 -12.29 -12.79
N ILE A 26 19.24 -12.62 -11.67
CA ILE A 26 18.83 -11.65 -10.63
C ILE A 26 19.60 -11.95 -9.34
N LYS A 27 20.44 -11.02 -8.92
CA LYS A 27 21.15 -11.09 -7.63
C LYS A 27 20.36 -10.37 -6.55
N VAL A 28 19.93 -11.11 -5.53
CA VAL A 28 19.32 -10.51 -4.33
C VAL A 28 20.44 -9.96 -3.44
N ARG A 29 20.31 -8.69 -3.05
CA ARG A 29 21.25 -7.96 -2.19
C ARG A 29 20.53 -7.42 -0.94
N PRO A 30 21.24 -7.19 0.16
CA PRO A 30 20.66 -6.53 1.32
C PRO A 30 20.37 -5.05 1.02
N ALA A 31 19.88 -4.31 2.02
CA ALA A 31 19.54 -2.90 1.83
C ALA A 31 20.76 -2.07 1.35
N VAL A 32 20.47 -1.06 0.55
CA VAL A 32 21.46 -0.05 0.17
C VAL A 32 21.70 0.88 1.36
N GLU A 33 22.96 1.05 1.75
CA GLU A 33 23.39 2.00 2.77
C GLU A 33 23.54 3.40 2.16
N ARG A 34 24.22 3.51 1.02
CA ARG A 34 24.40 4.78 0.29
C ARG A 34 24.68 4.59 -1.19
N PHE A 35 24.39 5.64 -1.95
CA PHE A 35 24.83 5.76 -3.35
C PHE A 35 26.28 6.26 -3.40
N THR A 36 27.02 5.78 -4.39
CA THR A 36 28.35 6.29 -4.76
C THR A 36 28.28 6.97 -6.11
N GLN A 37 29.40 7.48 -6.62
CA GLN A 37 29.44 8.15 -7.93
C GLN A 37 29.00 7.23 -9.08
N HIS A 38 29.25 5.91 -8.97
CA HIS A 38 29.04 4.94 -10.05
C HIS A 38 28.21 3.71 -9.62
N GLY A 39 27.63 3.72 -8.41
CA GLY A 39 26.97 2.54 -7.87
C GLY A 39 26.39 2.73 -6.48
N VAL A 40 26.44 1.67 -5.67
CA VAL A 40 25.94 1.65 -4.29
C VAL A 40 26.85 0.87 -3.36
N GLU A 41 26.82 1.25 -2.09
CA GLU A 41 27.32 0.45 -0.97
C GLU A 41 26.13 -0.13 -0.21
N PHE A 42 26.19 -1.42 0.09
CA PHE A 42 25.18 -2.15 0.83
C PHE A 42 25.49 -2.16 2.33
N VAL A 43 24.47 -2.42 3.16
CA VAL A 43 24.60 -2.47 4.64
C VAL A 43 25.59 -3.52 5.16
N ASP A 44 26.01 -4.48 4.32
CA ASP A 44 27.02 -5.48 4.66
C ASP A 44 28.45 -5.07 4.23
N GLY A 45 28.63 -3.83 3.78
CA GLY A 45 29.90 -3.25 3.35
C GLY A 45 30.31 -3.57 1.91
N ARG A 46 29.53 -4.39 1.18
CA ARG A 46 29.81 -4.64 -0.25
C ARG A 46 29.50 -3.41 -1.08
N SER A 47 30.30 -3.17 -2.12
CA SER A 47 30.08 -2.13 -3.11
C SER A 47 29.96 -2.74 -4.51
N GLU A 48 28.99 -2.28 -5.29
CA GLU A 48 28.78 -2.70 -6.69
C GLU A 48 28.41 -1.50 -7.57
N GLU A 49 28.88 -1.50 -8.81
CA GLU A 49 28.57 -0.49 -9.82
C GLU A 49 27.29 -0.83 -10.59
N PHE A 50 26.52 0.19 -10.97
CA PHE A 50 25.25 0.04 -11.70
C PHE A 50 25.07 1.15 -12.73
N ASP A 51 24.68 0.78 -13.95
CA ASP A 51 24.38 1.75 -15.01
C ASP A 51 23.08 2.53 -14.77
N ALA A 52 22.13 1.91 -14.05
CA ALA A 52 20.82 2.48 -13.80
C ALA A 52 20.25 2.03 -12.44
N VAL A 53 19.45 2.92 -11.83
CA VAL A 53 18.74 2.67 -10.58
C VAL A 53 17.25 2.91 -10.78
N ILE A 54 16.42 1.92 -10.44
CA ILE A 54 14.96 2.02 -10.51
C ILE A 54 14.40 1.98 -9.09
N LEU A 55 13.79 3.08 -8.64
CA LEU A 55 13.17 3.17 -7.32
C LEU A 55 11.75 2.58 -7.36
N ALA A 56 11.64 1.28 -7.13
CA ALA A 56 10.37 0.56 -7.02
C ALA A 56 9.85 0.50 -5.56
N THR A 57 9.96 1.60 -4.80
CA THR A 57 9.68 1.65 -3.35
C THR A 57 8.20 1.90 -2.98
N GLY A 58 7.30 1.84 -3.96
CA GLY A 58 5.87 2.02 -3.78
C GLY A 58 5.40 3.48 -3.79
N TYR A 59 4.17 3.72 -3.34
CA TYR A 59 3.51 5.03 -3.36
C TYR A 59 3.03 5.42 -1.95
N LYS A 60 2.91 6.73 -1.71
CA LYS A 60 2.26 7.31 -0.54
C LYS A 60 0.92 7.95 -0.94
N SER A 61 -0.08 7.81 -0.08
CA SER A 61 -1.37 8.50 -0.27
C SER A 61 -1.19 10.00 -0.07
N ASN A 62 -1.75 10.81 -0.98
CA ASN A 62 -1.78 12.26 -0.89
C ASN A 62 -3.12 12.81 -0.38
N VAL A 63 -4.03 11.95 0.12
CA VAL A 63 -5.34 12.36 0.63
C VAL A 63 -5.26 13.55 1.59
N PRO A 64 -4.36 13.55 2.60
CA PRO A 64 -4.24 14.68 3.53
C PRO A 64 -3.80 16.00 2.87
N CYS A 65 -3.21 15.96 1.67
CA CYS A 65 -2.75 17.16 0.97
C CYS A 65 -3.91 17.95 0.32
N TRP A 66 -4.99 17.28 -0.08
CA TRP A 66 -6.12 17.92 -0.76
C TRP A 66 -7.41 17.88 0.07
N LEU A 67 -7.61 16.81 0.84
CA LEU A 67 -8.72 16.70 1.77
C LEU A 67 -8.30 17.40 3.08
N LYS A 68 -8.78 18.63 3.27
CA LYS A 68 -8.51 19.46 4.48
C LYS A 68 -9.31 19.00 5.71
N GLU A 69 -9.38 17.69 5.90
CA GLU A 69 -10.09 17.03 6.99
C GLU A 69 -9.07 16.14 7.72
N THR A 70 -8.97 16.28 9.05
CA THR A 70 -7.87 15.72 9.84
C THR A 70 -8.28 14.59 10.77
N GLU A 71 -9.58 14.37 11.00
CA GLU A 71 -10.10 13.33 11.88
C GLU A 71 -10.24 11.98 11.17
N PHE A 72 -10.54 11.96 9.86
CA PHE A 72 -10.78 10.72 9.14
C PHE A 72 -9.48 10.08 8.65
N PHE A 73 -8.56 10.87 8.07
CA PHE A 73 -7.28 10.38 7.54
C PHE A 73 -6.08 10.77 8.42
N SER A 74 -5.12 9.87 8.53
CA SER A 74 -3.84 10.09 9.19
C SER A 74 -2.90 10.87 8.27
N GLU A 75 -2.33 11.97 8.76
CA GLU A 75 -1.33 12.76 8.02
C GLU A 75 -0.03 12.00 7.80
N LYS A 76 0.26 10.98 8.63
CA LYS A 76 1.51 10.23 8.57
C LYS A 76 1.58 9.32 7.35
N ASP A 77 0.48 8.62 7.03
CA ASP A 77 0.44 7.59 5.99
C ASP A 77 -0.67 7.80 4.95
N GLY A 78 -1.58 8.74 5.18
CA GLY A 78 -2.68 9.07 4.27
C GLY A 78 -3.76 7.99 4.21
N PHE A 79 -3.90 7.19 5.28
CA PHE A 79 -4.95 6.17 5.43
C PHE A 79 -5.99 6.57 6.49
N PRO A 80 -7.21 6.00 6.44
CA PRO A 80 -8.19 6.19 7.49
C PRO A 80 -7.62 5.81 8.86
N ARG A 81 -7.84 6.65 9.88
CA ARG A 81 -7.30 6.44 11.23
C ARG A 81 -7.86 5.18 11.89
N ARG A 82 -9.10 4.81 11.58
CA ARG A 82 -9.74 3.59 12.09
C ARG A 82 -9.29 2.40 11.23
N PRO A 83 -8.79 1.31 11.84
CA PRO A 83 -8.40 0.13 11.09
C PRO A 83 -9.60 -0.56 10.45
N PHE A 84 -9.34 -1.40 9.44
CA PHE A 84 -10.33 -2.36 8.96
C PHE A 84 -10.86 -3.20 10.15
N PRO A 85 -12.17 -3.46 10.27
CA PRO A 85 -13.24 -3.22 9.28
C PRO A 85 -13.96 -1.88 9.38
N ASN A 86 -13.49 -0.92 10.19
CA ASN A 86 -14.27 0.27 10.56
C ASN A 86 -13.73 1.59 9.97
N GLY A 87 -12.73 1.52 9.09
CA GLY A 87 -12.10 2.68 8.44
C GLY A 87 -12.87 3.29 7.26
N TRP A 88 -14.01 2.73 6.86
CA TRP A 88 -14.71 3.12 5.63
C TRP A 88 -15.66 4.32 5.78
N LYS A 89 -16.01 4.71 7.01
CA LYS A 89 -17.02 5.74 7.29
C LYS A 89 -16.43 6.92 8.06
N GLY A 90 -16.48 8.10 7.46
CA GLY A 90 -16.14 9.39 8.08
C GLY A 90 -17.37 10.19 8.50
N GLY A 91 -17.14 11.41 8.96
CA GLY A 91 -18.18 12.40 9.23
C GLY A 91 -18.80 12.97 7.94
N ASN A 92 -19.90 13.71 8.06
CA ASN A 92 -20.47 14.53 6.99
C ASN A 92 -20.75 13.83 5.65
N GLY A 93 -21.05 12.52 5.69
CA GLY A 93 -21.32 11.72 4.48
C GLY A 93 -20.08 11.35 3.67
N LEU A 94 -18.88 11.53 4.23
CA LEU A 94 -17.61 11.12 3.63
C LEU A 94 -17.36 9.62 3.88
N TYR A 95 -16.88 8.94 2.84
CA TYR A 95 -16.53 7.52 2.88
C TYR A 95 -15.15 7.27 2.28
N ALA A 96 -14.49 6.20 2.72
CA ALA A 96 -13.21 5.72 2.18
C ALA A 96 -13.37 4.29 1.63
N VAL A 97 -13.00 4.09 0.36
CA VAL A 97 -13.05 2.79 -0.32
C VAL A 97 -11.64 2.37 -0.71
N GLY A 98 -11.24 1.14 -0.39
CA GLY A 98 -9.98 0.55 -0.88
C GLY A 98 -8.75 0.87 -0.03
N PHE A 99 -8.92 1.58 1.08
CA PHE A 99 -7.84 1.93 2.00
C PHE A 99 -7.54 0.83 3.05
N THR A 100 -8.07 -0.38 2.86
CA THR A 100 -7.96 -1.48 3.83
C THR A 100 -6.61 -2.21 3.84
N LYS A 101 -5.73 -1.92 2.86
CA LYS A 101 -4.49 -2.68 2.59
C LYS A 101 -4.73 -4.17 2.33
N ARG A 102 -5.94 -4.54 1.85
CA ARG A 102 -6.36 -5.92 1.56
C ARG A 102 -6.69 -6.15 0.07
N GLY A 103 -6.14 -5.31 -0.81
CA GLY A 103 -6.38 -5.38 -2.25
C GLY A 103 -7.85 -5.27 -2.65
N LEU A 104 -8.21 -5.91 -3.77
CA LEU A 104 -9.55 -5.82 -4.36
C LEU A 104 -10.65 -6.36 -3.42
N LEU A 105 -10.37 -7.42 -2.66
CA LEU A 105 -11.32 -7.97 -1.68
C LEU A 105 -11.65 -6.92 -0.62
N GLY A 106 -10.63 -6.23 -0.10
CA GLY A 106 -10.82 -5.14 0.85
C GLY A 106 -11.68 -3.99 0.29
N ALA A 107 -11.40 -3.57 -0.95
CA ALA A 107 -12.20 -2.55 -1.62
C ALA A 107 -13.68 -2.96 -1.79
N SER A 108 -13.93 -4.22 -2.15
CA SER A 108 -15.30 -4.75 -2.28
C SER A 108 -16.09 -4.73 -0.97
N LEU A 109 -15.41 -5.01 0.15
CA LEU A 109 -16.03 -4.99 1.48
C LEU A 109 -16.39 -3.58 1.92
N ASP A 110 -15.52 -2.60 1.67
CA ASP A 110 -15.83 -1.18 1.91
C ASP A 110 -17.03 -0.75 1.05
N ALA A 111 -16.97 -1.01 -0.26
CA ALA A 111 -18.02 -0.62 -1.21
C ALA A 111 -19.40 -1.16 -0.81
N ARG A 112 -19.47 -2.43 -0.39
CA ARG A 112 -20.74 -3.03 0.06
C ARG A 112 -21.28 -2.35 1.33
N ARG A 113 -20.42 -2.04 2.31
CA ARG A 113 -20.85 -1.36 3.55
C ARG A 113 -21.31 0.06 3.28
N ILE A 114 -20.61 0.77 2.40
CA ILE A 114 -20.96 2.14 2.00
C ILE A 114 -22.32 2.16 1.29
N ALA A 115 -22.54 1.24 0.35
CA ALA A 115 -23.83 1.12 -0.32
C ALA A 115 -24.98 0.88 0.67
N GLN A 116 -24.79 0.00 1.65
CA GLN A 116 -25.77 -0.26 2.71
C GLN A 116 -26.04 0.99 3.57
N ASP A 117 -25.00 1.75 3.95
CA ASP A 117 -25.16 2.98 4.73
C ASP A 117 -25.93 4.06 3.95
N ILE A 118 -25.61 4.21 2.66
CA ILE A 118 -26.30 5.16 1.76
C ILE A 118 -27.77 4.78 1.61
N GLU A 119 -28.07 3.49 1.39
CA GLU A 119 -29.46 3.01 1.27
C GLU A 119 -30.27 3.31 2.54
N LEU A 120 -29.72 3.02 3.72
CA LEU A 120 -30.37 3.29 5.00
C LEU A 120 -30.66 4.78 5.20
N ARG A 121 -29.70 5.65 4.87
CA ARG A 121 -29.89 7.11 4.95
C ARG A 121 -30.95 7.60 3.97
N TYR A 122 -30.92 7.11 2.73
CA TYR A 122 -31.89 7.48 1.70
C TYR A 122 -33.33 7.08 2.07
N LYS A 123 -33.50 5.90 2.68
CA LYS A 123 -34.81 5.46 3.20
C LYS A 123 -35.27 6.31 4.38
N ALA A 124 -34.35 6.73 5.25
CA ALA A 124 -34.66 7.59 6.39
C ALA A 124 -35.08 9.00 5.97
N THR A 125 -34.54 9.55 4.88
CA THR A 125 -34.93 10.87 4.36
C THR A 125 -36.24 10.87 3.56
N LYS A 126 -36.80 9.69 3.26
CA LYS A 126 -38.08 9.53 2.56
C LYS A 126 -39.28 9.27 3.49
N LYS A 127 -39.06 9.18 4.79
CA LYS A 127 -40.13 9.21 5.81
C LYS A 127 -40.36 10.63 6.26
#